data_AF-A0A2W7AIH0-F1
#
_entry.id   AF-A0A2W7AIH0-F1
#
_cell.length_a   1.000
_cell.length_b   1.000
_cell.length_c   1.000
_cell.angle_alpha   90.00
_cell.angle_beta   90.00
_cell.angle_gamma   90.00
#
_symmetry.space_group_name_H-M   'P 1'
#
loop_
_entity.id
_entity.type
_entity.pdbx_description
1 polymer ?
#
loop_
_entity_poly.entity_id
_entity_poly.type
_entity_poly.pdbx_seq_one_letter_code
_entity_poly.pdbx_strand_id
1 'polypeptide(L)'
;MVPVSVGGITQSTLLTDHLLAYYRQLAQAQLTVVDVETTGSRPPDARVIEIAVVQGSLGEGITYENTFLVNAQVSVPSIITRLTGITTAMVERGTTVDQVWQVLKSPLSQGILTGHNLAFDYGFIQAEYQRLGEDFQRPEAQRFCTVILSRLLLADLPSRSLPQLVRHFGFDVGRSHRAMADTKACWLLANLLIERLANTSDDALRHQFAQQWVPLREAVKVFHCSRVELQQQLDGRGCDRRTSRRGNRHMYRRGDIETLYQELYPEQLSLNLTP
;
A
#
# COMPACT_ATOMS: atom_id res chain seq x y z
N MET A 1 -20.59 13.98 -8.94
CA MET A 1 -19.45 13.82 -9.87
C MET A 1 -18.21 13.54 -9.03
N VAL A 2 -17.78 12.27 -9.02
CA VAL A 2 -16.73 11.73 -8.14
C VAL A 2 -15.38 11.78 -8.86
N PRO A 3 -14.33 12.40 -8.30
CA PRO A 3 -12.97 12.17 -8.76
C PRO A 3 -12.35 11.02 -7.95
N VAL A 4 -12.09 9.92 -8.66
CA VAL A 4 -11.27 8.78 -8.23
C VAL A 4 -9.80 9.24 -8.21
N SER A 5 -9.17 9.25 -7.04
CA SER A 5 -7.73 9.47 -6.88
C SER A 5 -7.06 8.16 -6.46
N VAL A 6 -6.12 7.72 -7.27
CA VAL A 6 -5.26 6.54 -7.07
C VAL A 6 -4.57 6.64 -5.71
N GLY A 7 -4.89 5.72 -4.79
CA GLY A 7 -4.15 5.50 -3.55
C GLY A 7 -4.32 6.58 -2.50
N GLY A 8 -5.55 6.77 -2.01
CA GLY A 8 -5.88 7.62 -0.87
C GLY A 8 -5.00 7.32 0.34
N ILE A 9 -3.96 8.13 0.47
CA ILE A 9 -3.47 8.56 1.76
C ILE A 9 -3.92 10.02 1.85
N THR A 10 -4.76 10.32 2.82
CA THR A 10 -5.21 11.65 3.23
C THR A 10 -4.02 12.57 3.57
N GLN A 11 -4.30 13.80 3.99
CA GLN A 11 -3.37 14.94 4.17
C GLN A 11 -2.03 14.64 4.90
N SER A 12 -1.85 13.46 5.51
CA SER A 12 -0.63 12.96 6.15
C SER A 12 0.53 12.52 5.22
N THR A 13 0.38 12.55 3.90
CA THR A 13 1.43 12.04 2.98
C THR A 13 2.65 12.91 2.78
N LEU A 14 2.50 14.22 2.95
CA LEU A 14 3.53 15.15 2.55
C LEU A 14 4.50 15.45 3.67
N LEU A 15 3.99 15.55 4.90
CA LEU A 15 4.81 15.89 6.05
C LEU A 15 5.46 14.64 6.62
N THR A 16 6.79 14.66 6.60
CA THR A 16 7.67 13.62 7.12
C THR A 16 7.32 13.27 8.56
N ASP A 17 7.00 14.26 9.39
CA ASP A 17 6.57 14.06 10.77
C ASP A 17 5.34 13.15 10.91
N HIS A 18 4.32 13.38 10.10
CA HIS A 18 3.11 12.57 10.14
C HIS A 18 3.38 11.15 9.65
N LEU A 19 4.23 11.00 8.63
CA LEU A 19 4.67 9.68 8.17
C LEU A 19 5.44 8.94 9.27
N LEU A 20 6.38 9.59 9.94
CA LEU A 20 7.17 8.99 11.00
C LEU A 20 6.27 8.58 12.18
N ALA A 21 5.41 9.46 12.67
CA ALA A 21 4.48 9.15 13.75
C ALA A 21 3.61 7.93 13.41
N TYR A 22 3.03 7.89 12.21
CA TYR A 22 2.25 6.76 11.72
C TYR A 22 3.07 5.45 11.67
N TYR A 23 4.25 5.46 11.05
CA TYR A 23 5.04 4.24 10.89
C TYR A 23 5.65 3.74 12.21
N ARG A 24 5.93 4.63 13.17
CA ARG A 24 6.40 4.26 14.50
C ARG A 24 5.32 3.49 15.27
N GLN A 25 4.05 3.87 15.11
CA GLN A 25 2.93 3.14 15.71
C GLN A 25 2.77 1.72 15.13
N LEU A 26 3.10 1.52 13.84
CA LEU A 26 3.01 0.19 13.21
C LEU A 26 3.92 -0.86 13.85
N ALA A 27 5.06 -0.45 14.45
CA ALA A 27 6.00 -1.39 15.06
C ALA A 27 5.40 -2.18 16.24
N GLN A 28 4.32 -1.68 16.83
CA GLN A 28 3.63 -2.31 17.96
C GLN A 28 2.29 -2.91 17.55
N ALA A 29 1.89 -2.77 16.28
CA ALA A 29 0.58 -3.19 15.81
C ALA A 29 0.60 -4.63 15.31
N GLN A 30 -0.53 -5.33 15.49
CA GLN A 30 -0.81 -6.54 14.72
C GLN A 30 -1.08 -6.16 13.27
N LEU A 31 -0.41 -6.80 12.33
CA LEU A 31 -0.69 -6.67 10.90
C LEU A 31 -1.62 -7.80 10.47
N THR A 32 -2.57 -7.47 9.60
CA THR A 32 -3.36 -8.43 8.82
C THR A 32 -2.94 -8.27 7.37
N VAL A 33 -2.03 -9.12 6.91
CA VAL A 33 -1.50 -9.09 5.55
C VAL A 33 -2.43 -9.88 4.64
N VAL A 34 -2.76 -9.30 3.48
CA VAL A 34 -3.63 -9.92 2.48
C VAL A 34 -3.00 -9.82 1.09
N ASP A 35 -3.28 -10.84 0.29
CA ASP A 35 -3.01 -10.87 -1.15
C ASP A 35 -4.16 -11.61 -1.85
N VAL A 36 -4.57 -11.13 -3.03
CA VAL A 36 -5.61 -11.76 -3.85
C VAL A 36 -5.10 -12.07 -5.25
N GLU A 37 -5.48 -13.26 -5.74
CA GLU A 37 -5.39 -13.59 -7.15
C GLU A 37 -6.75 -13.43 -7.81
N THR A 38 -6.78 -12.87 -9.02
CA THR A 38 -8.02 -12.44 -9.67
C THR A 38 -8.09 -12.85 -11.12
N THR A 39 -9.29 -12.89 -11.69
CA THR A 39 -9.49 -13.15 -13.12
C THR A 39 -9.12 -11.98 -14.04
N GLY A 40 -8.68 -10.84 -13.48
CA GLY A 40 -8.38 -9.62 -14.23
C GLY A 40 -8.04 -8.44 -13.32
N SER A 41 -7.70 -7.30 -13.91
CA SER A 41 -7.10 -6.18 -13.16
C SER A 41 -8.09 -5.15 -12.59
N ARG A 42 -9.40 -5.32 -12.80
CA ARG A 42 -10.41 -4.33 -12.40
C ARG A 42 -11.52 -4.99 -11.59
N PRO A 43 -11.78 -4.56 -10.33
CA PRO A 43 -12.81 -5.17 -9.49
C PRO A 43 -14.21 -5.26 -10.11
N PRO A 44 -14.71 -4.26 -10.88
CA PRO A 44 -16.05 -4.37 -11.49
C PRO A 44 -16.19 -5.52 -12.50
N ASP A 45 -15.13 -5.86 -13.22
CA ASP A 45 -15.17 -6.81 -14.35
C ASP A 45 -14.48 -8.15 -14.05
N ALA A 46 -13.91 -8.31 -12.86
CA ALA A 46 -13.13 -9.47 -12.48
C ALA A 46 -13.53 -9.97 -11.10
N ARG A 47 -13.16 -11.22 -10.81
CA ARG A 47 -13.47 -11.91 -9.56
C ARG A 47 -12.21 -12.34 -8.85
N VAL A 48 -12.26 -12.40 -7.53
CA VAL A 48 -11.23 -13.05 -6.71
C VAL A 48 -11.35 -14.57 -6.90
N ILE A 49 -10.22 -15.24 -7.13
CA ILE A 49 -10.13 -16.69 -7.34
C ILE A 49 -9.18 -17.38 -6.34
N GLU A 50 -8.30 -16.62 -5.69
CA GLU A 50 -7.56 -17.06 -4.51
C GLU A 50 -7.41 -15.85 -3.57
N ILE A 51 -7.47 -16.09 -2.28
CA ILE A 51 -7.15 -15.08 -1.26
C ILE A 51 -6.36 -15.76 -0.15
N ALA A 52 -5.37 -15.06 0.38
CA ALA A 52 -4.67 -15.47 1.58
C ALA A 52 -4.62 -14.34 2.59
N VAL A 53 -4.68 -14.71 3.86
CA VAL A 53 -4.58 -13.80 5.00
C VAL A 53 -3.58 -14.36 5.99
N VAL A 54 -2.65 -13.51 6.42
CA VAL A 54 -1.70 -13.79 7.49
C VAL A 54 -1.87 -12.72 8.55
N GLN A 55 -1.91 -13.11 9.83
CA GLN A 55 -1.91 -12.16 10.94
C GLN A 55 -0.75 -12.43 11.87
N GLY A 56 -0.19 -11.37 12.41
CA GLY A 56 0.92 -11.46 13.35
C GLY A 56 1.38 -10.09 13.83
N SER A 57 2.33 -10.10 14.76
CA SER A 57 3.07 -8.91 15.18
C SER A 57 4.58 -9.16 15.07
N LEU A 58 5.38 -8.09 15.16
CA LEU A 58 6.84 -8.23 15.11
C LEU A 58 7.36 -9.07 16.28
N GLY A 59 6.76 -8.94 17.47
CA GLY A 59 7.19 -9.65 18.67
C GLY A 59 6.74 -11.11 18.74
N GLU A 60 5.56 -11.43 18.21
CA GLU A 60 4.99 -12.79 18.29
C GLU A 60 5.16 -13.61 17.01
N GLY A 61 5.55 -12.97 15.90
CA GLY A 61 5.53 -13.59 14.59
C GLY A 61 4.11 -13.82 14.07
N ILE A 62 3.95 -14.79 13.18
CA ILE A 62 2.65 -15.14 12.61
C ILE A 62 1.85 -15.99 13.60
N THR A 63 0.63 -15.56 13.90
CA THR A 63 -0.30 -16.23 14.82
C THR A 63 -1.53 -16.81 14.12
N TYR A 64 -1.79 -16.38 12.88
CA TYR A 64 -2.88 -16.90 12.06
C TYR A 64 -2.49 -16.91 10.58
N GLU A 65 -2.83 -17.99 9.89
CA GLU A 65 -2.72 -18.10 8.43
C GLU A 65 -3.98 -18.77 7.89
N ASN A 66 -4.50 -18.27 6.78
CA ASN A 66 -5.56 -18.94 6.06
C ASN A 66 -5.50 -18.62 4.56
N THR A 67 -5.97 -19.54 3.74
CA THR A 67 -6.08 -19.31 2.29
C THR A 67 -7.29 -20.06 1.73
N PHE A 68 -7.93 -19.44 0.74
CA PHE A 68 -9.05 -20.03 0.02
C PHE A 68 -8.79 -19.95 -1.48
N LEU A 69 -8.99 -21.08 -2.16
CA LEU A 69 -9.41 -21.04 -3.57
C LEU A 69 -10.89 -20.71 -3.59
N VAL A 70 -11.25 -19.66 -4.32
CA VAL A 70 -12.59 -19.06 -4.25
C VAL A 70 -13.38 -19.46 -5.48
N ASN A 71 -14.44 -20.24 -5.29
CA ASN A 71 -15.41 -20.55 -6.34
C ASN A 71 -16.32 -19.34 -6.60
N ALA A 72 -15.85 -18.46 -7.48
CA ALA A 72 -16.58 -17.28 -7.93
C ALA A 72 -17.52 -17.55 -9.12
N GLN A 73 -17.74 -18.82 -9.50
CA GLN A 73 -18.60 -19.23 -10.62
C GLN A 73 -18.24 -18.55 -11.95
N VAL A 74 -16.95 -18.38 -12.21
CA VAL A 74 -16.42 -17.79 -13.45
C VAL A 74 -15.30 -18.65 -14.03
N SER A 75 -15.11 -18.56 -15.34
CA SER A 75 -13.93 -19.13 -16.00
C SER A 75 -12.68 -18.30 -15.71
N VAL A 76 -11.55 -18.97 -15.46
CA VAL A 76 -10.25 -18.31 -15.31
C VAL A 76 -9.62 -18.10 -16.70
N PRO A 77 -9.31 -16.87 -17.11
CA PRO A 77 -8.67 -16.62 -18.40
C PRO A 77 -7.31 -17.31 -18.51
N SER A 78 -6.96 -17.80 -19.71
CA SER A 78 -5.71 -18.53 -19.95
C SER A 78 -4.46 -17.73 -19.59
N ILE A 79 -4.50 -16.40 -19.77
CA ILE A 79 -3.44 -15.49 -19.35
C ILE A 79 -3.24 -15.53 -17.82
N ILE A 80 -4.32 -15.56 -17.04
CA ILE A 80 -4.26 -15.63 -15.58
C ILE A 80 -3.77 -17.01 -15.15
N THR A 81 -4.30 -18.09 -15.73
CA THR A 81 -3.82 -19.45 -15.44
C THR A 81 -2.32 -19.60 -15.71
N ARG A 82 -1.78 -18.98 -16.77
CA ARG A 82 -0.34 -19.01 -17.04
C ARG A 82 0.47 -18.25 -15.97
N LEU A 83 -0.07 -17.17 -15.43
CA LEU A 83 0.59 -16.36 -14.40
C LEU A 83 0.56 -17.06 -13.03
N THR A 84 -0.62 -17.46 -12.58
CA THR A 84 -0.86 -17.94 -11.21
C THR A 84 -0.81 -19.46 -11.09
N GLY A 85 -0.99 -20.18 -12.19
CA GLY A 85 -1.20 -21.63 -12.20
C GLY A 85 -2.62 -22.06 -11.79
N ILE A 86 -3.51 -21.12 -11.45
CA ILE A 86 -4.87 -21.43 -11.04
C ILE A 86 -5.73 -21.69 -12.28
N THR A 87 -6.37 -22.86 -12.32
CA THR A 87 -7.24 -23.28 -13.43
C THR A 87 -8.71 -23.11 -13.06
N THR A 88 -9.59 -23.02 -14.07
CA THR A 88 -11.05 -23.03 -13.84
C THR A 88 -11.49 -24.25 -13.04
N ALA A 89 -10.94 -25.44 -13.33
CA ALA A 89 -11.28 -26.67 -12.62
C ALA A 89 -10.87 -26.64 -11.13
N MET A 90 -9.83 -25.90 -10.76
CA MET A 90 -9.46 -25.67 -9.35
C MET A 90 -10.45 -24.73 -8.67
N VAL A 91 -10.81 -23.63 -9.35
CA VAL A 91 -11.77 -22.64 -8.87
C VAL A 91 -13.15 -23.26 -8.64
N GLU A 92 -13.64 -24.09 -9.56
CA GLU A 92 -14.93 -24.78 -9.45
C GLU A 92 -15.01 -25.71 -8.23
N ARG A 93 -13.87 -26.23 -7.76
CA ARG A 93 -13.76 -27.08 -6.56
C ARG A 93 -13.44 -26.28 -5.29
N GLY A 94 -13.24 -24.97 -5.41
CA GLY A 94 -12.94 -24.07 -4.31
C GLY A 94 -14.15 -23.82 -3.40
N THR A 95 -13.91 -23.10 -2.31
CA THR A 95 -14.94 -22.68 -1.36
C THR A 95 -15.83 -21.61 -1.99
N THR A 96 -17.14 -21.67 -1.75
CA THR A 96 -18.08 -20.71 -2.34
C THR A 96 -17.79 -19.29 -1.85
N VAL A 97 -18.02 -18.29 -2.72
CA VAL A 97 -17.79 -16.88 -2.38
C VAL A 97 -18.46 -16.45 -1.08
N ASP A 98 -19.72 -16.83 -0.84
CA ASP A 98 -20.46 -16.46 0.37
C ASP A 98 -19.74 -16.95 1.64
N GLN A 99 -19.29 -18.21 1.63
CA GLN A 99 -18.58 -18.82 2.75
C GLN A 99 -17.22 -18.17 2.98
N VAL A 100 -16.44 -17.93 1.91
CA VAL A 100 -15.12 -17.30 2.01
C VAL A 100 -15.22 -15.92 2.67
N TRP A 101 -16.09 -15.06 2.14
CA TRP A 101 -16.19 -13.67 2.62
C TRP A 101 -16.87 -13.56 3.97
N GLN A 102 -17.81 -14.45 4.30
CA GLN A 102 -18.37 -14.54 5.64
C GLN A 102 -17.29 -14.93 6.67
N VAL A 103 -16.47 -15.94 6.37
CA VAL A 103 -15.36 -16.38 7.25
C VAL A 103 -14.30 -15.30 7.38
N LEU A 104 -13.96 -14.60 6.29
CA LEU A 104 -12.90 -13.60 6.28
C LEU A 104 -13.30 -12.24 6.87
N LYS A 105 -14.58 -12.00 7.17
CA LYS A 105 -15.06 -10.71 7.68
C LYS A 105 -14.38 -10.30 8.98
N SER A 106 -14.28 -11.25 9.92
CA SER A 106 -13.59 -11.02 11.19
C SER A 106 -12.09 -10.78 11.01
N PRO A 107 -11.30 -11.69 10.41
CA PRO A 107 -9.85 -11.51 10.32
C PRO A 107 -9.45 -10.27 9.49
N LEU A 108 -10.13 -9.97 8.38
CA LEU A 108 -9.86 -8.76 7.57
C LEU A 108 -10.16 -7.44 8.33
N SER A 109 -10.90 -7.53 9.44
CA SER A 109 -11.25 -6.39 10.28
C SER A 109 -10.34 -6.20 11.50
N GLN A 110 -9.34 -7.06 11.70
CA GLN A 110 -8.41 -6.95 12.82
C GLN A 110 -7.11 -6.23 12.44
N GLY A 111 -6.52 -5.50 13.37
CA GLY A 111 -5.19 -4.89 13.22
C GLY A 111 -5.05 -3.93 12.04
N ILE A 112 -3.85 -3.84 11.48
CA ILE A 112 -3.54 -3.00 10.32
C ILE A 112 -3.65 -3.85 9.04
N LEU A 113 -4.64 -3.54 8.20
CA LEU A 113 -4.79 -4.23 6.92
C LEU A 113 -3.62 -3.86 6.01
N THR A 114 -2.84 -4.86 5.63
CA THR A 114 -1.52 -4.70 5.02
C THR A 114 -1.47 -5.42 3.68
N GLY A 115 -0.83 -4.82 2.67
CA GLY A 115 -0.69 -5.46 1.36
C GLY A 115 0.43 -4.84 0.52
N HIS A 116 0.89 -5.56 -0.50
CA HIS A 116 1.89 -5.04 -1.43
C HIS A 116 1.20 -4.47 -2.66
N ASN A 117 1.00 -3.14 -2.68
CA ASN A 117 0.02 -2.46 -3.55
C ASN A 117 -1.42 -2.65 -3.07
N LEU A 118 -1.64 -2.56 -1.75
CA LEU A 118 -2.90 -2.81 -1.05
C LEU A 118 -4.16 -2.21 -1.70
N ALA A 119 -4.06 -1.08 -2.41
CA ALA A 119 -5.21 -0.50 -3.11
C ALA A 119 -5.86 -1.47 -4.12
N PHE A 120 -5.07 -2.38 -4.70
CA PHE A 120 -5.56 -3.44 -5.58
C PHE A 120 -6.38 -4.46 -4.78
N ASP A 121 -5.76 -5.11 -3.79
CA ASP A 121 -6.39 -6.16 -2.98
C ASP A 121 -7.62 -5.63 -2.26
N TYR A 122 -7.48 -4.47 -1.62
CA TYR A 122 -8.56 -3.79 -0.92
C TYR A 122 -9.74 -3.49 -1.85
N GLY A 123 -9.49 -3.02 -3.07
CA GLY A 123 -10.56 -2.77 -4.05
C GLY A 123 -11.32 -4.03 -4.47
N PHE A 124 -10.64 -5.17 -4.57
CA PHE A 124 -11.27 -6.46 -4.84
C PHE A 124 -12.07 -6.97 -3.65
N ILE A 125 -11.52 -6.87 -2.43
CA ILE A 125 -12.22 -7.24 -1.20
C ILE A 125 -13.50 -6.43 -1.05
N GLN A 126 -13.43 -5.10 -1.27
CA GLN A 126 -14.60 -4.22 -1.25
C GLN A 126 -15.66 -4.65 -2.27
N ALA A 127 -15.25 -4.92 -3.51
CA ALA A 127 -16.18 -5.32 -4.56
C ALA A 127 -16.84 -6.68 -4.27
N GLU A 128 -16.14 -7.62 -3.64
CA GLU A 128 -16.71 -8.91 -3.27
C GLU A 128 -17.71 -8.78 -2.11
N TYR A 129 -17.42 -7.99 -1.06
CA TYR A 129 -18.43 -7.68 -0.03
C TYR A 129 -19.64 -6.94 -0.60
N GLN A 130 -19.42 -5.99 -1.51
CA GLN A 130 -20.50 -5.23 -2.15
C GLN A 130 -21.45 -6.15 -2.93
N ARG A 131 -20.94 -7.20 -3.58
CA ARG A 131 -21.76 -8.20 -4.28
C ARG A 131 -22.63 -9.03 -3.32
N LEU A 132 -22.21 -9.15 -2.07
CA LEU A 132 -22.98 -9.79 -1.00
C LEU A 132 -23.98 -8.82 -0.32
N GLY A 133 -24.07 -7.59 -0.80
CA GLY A 133 -24.91 -6.54 -0.20
C GLY A 133 -24.30 -5.97 1.09
N GLU A 134 -23.00 -6.14 1.31
CA GLU A 134 -22.29 -5.62 2.48
C GLU A 134 -21.28 -4.55 2.10
N ASP A 135 -21.11 -3.55 2.96
CA ASP A 135 -20.03 -2.58 2.83
C ASP A 135 -18.80 -3.01 3.64
N PHE A 136 -17.64 -3.03 2.99
CA PHE A 136 -16.35 -3.23 3.66
C PHE A 136 -15.52 -1.95 3.61
N GLN A 137 -15.23 -1.39 4.78
CA GLN A 137 -14.40 -0.20 4.91
C GLN A 137 -13.39 -0.35 6.05
N ARG A 138 -12.17 0.13 5.80
CA ARG A 138 -11.10 0.28 6.78
C ARG A 138 -10.68 1.75 6.86
N PRO A 139 -10.59 2.34 8.08
CA PRO A 139 -10.01 3.66 8.27
C PRO A 139 -8.63 3.74 7.62
N GLU A 140 -8.27 4.90 7.06
CA GLU A 140 -6.98 5.03 6.37
C GLU A 140 -5.78 4.76 7.28
N ALA A 141 -5.87 5.20 8.53
CA ALA A 141 -4.88 4.93 9.58
C ALA A 141 -4.72 3.43 9.92
N GLN A 142 -5.65 2.57 9.47
CA GLN A 142 -5.58 1.13 9.64
C GLN A 142 -5.23 0.38 8.34
N ARG A 143 -4.68 1.08 7.35
CA ARG A 143 -4.24 0.51 6.07
C ARG A 143 -2.76 0.76 5.85
N PHE A 144 -1.99 -0.28 5.57
CA PHE A 144 -0.56 -0.20 5.33
C PHE A 144 -0.17 -0.82 3.97
N CYS A 145 0.47 -0.03 3.11
CA CYS A 145 0.96 -0.51 1.83
C CYS A 145 2.49 -0.58 1.82
N THR A 146 3.04 -1.79 1.70
CA THR A 146 4.51 -2.00 1.76
C THR A 146 5.24 -1.35 0.58
N VAL A 147 4.59 -1.17 -0.58
CA VAL A 147 5.15 -0.41 -1.72
C VAL A 147 5.46 1.03 -1.34
N ILE A 148 4.62 1.66 -0.51
CA ILE A 148 4.75 3.06 -0.13
C ILE A 148 5.98 3.20 0.77
N LEU A 149 6.06 2.41 1.84
CA LEU A 149 7.22 2.41 2.73
C LEU A 149 8.51 1.93 2.04
N SER A 150 8.43 0.98 1.11
CA SER A 150 9.58 0.57 0.29
C SER A 150 10.14 1.72 -0.56
N ARG A 151 9.29 2.62 -1.07
CA ARG A 151 9.77 3.81 -1.80
C ARG A 151 10.48 4.80 -0.87
N LEU A 152 10.06 4.86 0.41
CA LEU A 152 10.71 5.63 1.47
C LEU A 152 12.08 5.07 1.82
N LEU A 153 12.14 3.79 2.20
CA LEU A 153 13.32 3.20 2.82
C LEU A 153 14.31 2.58 1.83
N LEU A 154 13.85 2.16 0.66
CA LEU A 154 14.63 1.41 -0.33
C LEU A 154 14.73 2.19 -1.65
N ALA A 155 14.97 3.50 -1.57
CA ALA A 155 14.99 4.44 -2.71
C ALA A 155 16.15 4.19 -3.71
N ASP A 156 17.17 3.48 -3.26
CA ASP A 156 18.36 3.04 -3.99
C ASP A 156 18.12 1.79 -4.86
N LEU A 157 17.15 0.93 -4.51
CA LEU A 157 16.88 -0.28 -5.27
C LEU A 157 16.31 0.02 -6.69
N PRO A 158 16.58 -0.83 -7.70
CA PRO A 158 16.09 -0.60 -9.06
C PRO A 158 14.57 -0.83 -9.19
N SER A 159 14.00 -1.73 -8.37
CA SER A 159 12.57 -2.06 -8.36
C SER A 159 12.05 -2.23 -6.94
N ARG A 160 10.76 -1.93 -6.74
CA ARG A 160 10.01 -2.26 -5.51
C ARG A 160 8.84 -3.21 -5.77
N SER A 161 8.85 -3.92 -6.89
CA SER A 161 7.87 -5.00 -7.09
C SER A 161 8.21 -6.17 -6.18
N LEU A 162 7.20 -6.80 -5.57
CA LEU A 162 7.38 -7.91 -4.63
C LEU A 162 8.33 -9.01 -5.13
N PRO A 163 8.24 -9.52 -6.39
CA PRO A 163 9.16 -10.56 -6.86
C PRO A 163 10.63 -10.10 -6.90
N GLN A 164 10.89 -8.82 -7.15
CA GLN A 164 12.26 -8.28 -7.14
C GLN A 164 12.77 -8.12 -5.71
N LEU A 165 11.92 -7.73 -4.78
CA LEU A 165 12.27 -7.58 -3.36
C LEU A 165 12.50 -8.95 -2.71
N VAL A 166 11.66 -9.94 -3.02
CA VAL A 166 11.86 -11.35 -2.62
C VAL A 166 13.22 -11.85 -3.06
N ARG A 167 13.59 -11.64 -4.33
CA ARG A 167 14.91 -12.04 -4.84
C ARG A 167 16.06 -11.25 -4.21
N HIS A 168 15.87 -9.94 -3.99
CA HIS A 168 16.91 -9.08 -3.43
C HIS A 168 17.24 -9.43 -1.97
N PHE A 169 16.22 -9.69 -1.15
CA PHE A 169 16.39 -10.02 0.26
C PHE A 169 16.50 -11.53 0.54
N GLY A 170 16.35 -12.38 -0.49
CA GLY A 170 16.45 -13.83 -0.36
C GLY A 170 15.33 -14.45 0.48
N PHE A 171 14.11 -13.91 0.40
CA PHE A 171 12.97 -14.46 1.14
C PHE A 171 12.59 -15.85 0.60
N ASP A 172 12.50 -16.83 1.49
CA ASP A 172 12.06 -18.19 1.17
C ASP A 172 10.55 -18.34 1.41
N VAL A 173 9.77 -18.18 0.34
CA VAL A 173 8.30 -18.10 0.38
C VAL A 173 7.62 -19.00 -0.65
N GLY A 174 8.39 -19.82 -1.37
CA GLY A 174 7.89 -20.69 -2.43
C GLY A 174 7.60 -19.97 -3.76
N ARG A 175 6.61 -20.46 -4.50
CA ARG A 175 6.29 -19.99 -5.86
C ARG A 175 5.48 -18.70 -5.83
N SER A 176 5.99 -17.64 -6.45
CA SER A 176 5.27 -16.36 -6.65
C SER A 176 4.02 -16.53 -7.52
N HIS A 177 3.05 -15.61 -7.38
CA HIS A 177 1.70 -15.68 -7.97
C HIS A 177 0.85 -16.82 -7.39
N ARG A 178 1.00 -17.03 -6.09
CA ARG A 178 0.12 -17.82 -5.23
C ARG A 178 -0.15 -16.98 -4.01
N ALA A 179 -1.42 -16.81 -3.65
CA ALA A 179 -1.82 -15.80 -2.67
C ALA A 179 -1.05 -15.96 -1.34
N MET A 180 -0.89 -17.20 -0.83
CA MET A 180 -0.17 -17.42 0.43
C MET A 180 1.34 -17.12 0.33
N ALA A 181 1.98 -17.44 -0.80
CA ALA A 181 3.40 -17.15 -1.00
C ALA A 181 3.65 -15.64 -1.05
N ASP A 182 2.82 -14.90 -1.80
CA ASP A 182 2.94 -13.45 -1.92
C ASP A 182 2.50 -12.73 -0.62
N THR A 183 1.53 -13.26 0.12
CA THR A 183 1.16 -12.78 1.47
C THR A 183 2.33 -12.94 2.44
N LYS A 184 3.00 -14.09 2.48
CA LYS A 184 4.19 -14.32 3.33
C LYS A 184 5.37 -13.43 2.91
N ALA A 185 5.58 -13.26 1.61
CA ALA A 185 6.58 -12.32 1.11
C ALA A 185 6.30 -10.88 1.56
N CYS A 186 5.04 -10.46 1.51
CA CYS A 186 4.60 -9.16 1.96
C CYS A 186 4.77 -8.99 3.49
N TRP A 187 4.46 -10.03 4.28
CA TRP A 187 4.71 -10.08 5.72
C TRP A 187 6.20 -9.91 6.06
N LEU A 188 7.08 -10.68 5.43
CA LEU A 188 8.53 -10.57 5.63
C LEU A 188 9.06 -9.20 5.24
N LEU A 189 8.58 -8.66 4.11
CA LEU A 189 8.92 -7.31 3.67
C LEU A 189 8.43 -6.24 4.67
N ALA A 190 7.21 -6.37 5.18
CA ALA A 190 6.65 -5.46 6.16
C ALA A 190 7.51 -5.43 7.43
N ASN A 191 7.85 -6.60 7.97
CA ASN A 191 8.70 -6.71 9.16
C ASN A 191 10.07 -6.08 8.92
N LEU A 192 10.74 -6.40 7.81
CA LEU A 192 12.03 -5.81 7.47
C LEU A 192 11.98 -4.28 7.40
N LEU A 193 10.95 -3.72 6.77
CA LEU A 193 10.80 -2.27 6.64
C LEU A 193 10.50 -1.61 7.99
N ILE A 194 9.65 -2.22 8.82
CA ILE A 194 9.27 -1.73 10.14
C ILE A 194 10.46 -1.80 11.09
N GLU A 195 11.22 -2.90 11.11
CA GLU A 195 12.46 -3.04 11.89
C GLU A 195 13.50 -2.01 11.48
N ARG A 196 13.70 -1.82 10.18
CA ARG A 196 14.64 -0.81 9.67
C ARG A 196 14.22 0.59 10.12
N LEU A 197 12.92 0.91 10.05
CA LEU A 197 12.40 2.18 10.53
C LEU A 197 12.59 2.32 12.04
N ALA A 198 12.26 1.29 12.82
CA ALA A 198 12.43 1.23 14.27
C ALA A 198 13.88 1.52 14.69
N ASN A 199 14.85 0.95 13.97
CA ASN A 199 16.28 1.04 14.27
C ASN A 199 17.01 2.24 13.62
N THR A 200 16.31 3.12 12.90
CA THR A 200 16.90 4.33 12.31
C THR A 200 16.46 5.56 13.11
N SER A 201 17.35 6.53 13.37
CA SER A 201 16.97 7.76 14.06
C SER A 201 16.04 8.63 13.20
N ASP A 202 15.19 9.44 13.85
CA ASP A 202 14.26 10.32 13.13
C ASP A 202 15.01 11.34 12.26
N ASP A 203 16.15 11.88 12.71
CA ASP A 203 16.96 12.80 11.91
C ASP A 203 17.48 12.17 10.62
N ALA A 204 17.94 10.91 10.69
CA ALA A 204 18.39 10.18 9.52
C ALA A 204 17.23 9.89 8.55
N LEU A 205 16.06 9.52 9.07
CA LEU A 205 14.87 9.30 8.26
C LEU A 205 14.36 10.61 7.62
N ARG A 206 14.39 11.73 8.35
CA ARG A 206 14.06 13.06 7.80
C ARG A 206 14.96 13.43 6.65
N HIS A 207 16.28 13.29 6.84
CA HIS A 207 17.24 13.56 5.79
C HIS A 207 16.97 12.67 4.57
N GLN A 208 16.74 11.37 4.78
CA GLN A 208 16.42 10.44 3.69
C GLN A 208 15.11 10.79 2.97
N PHE A 209 14.05 11.13 3.70
CA PHE A 209 12.73 11.41 3.12
C PHE A 209 12.73 12.75 2.39
N ALA A 210 13.46 13.75 2.87
CA ALA A 210 13.62 15.04 2.21
C ALA A 210 14.15 14.90 0.77
N GLN A 211 15.01 13.90 0.53
CA GLN A 211 15.57 13.61 -0.79
C GLN A 211 14.58 12.96 -1.75
N GLN A 212 13.34 12.67 -1.36
CA GLN A 212 12.41 12.01 -2.25
C GLN A 212 11.81 12.92 -3.29
N TRP A 213 11.59 12.39 -4.49
CA TRP A 213 10.83 13.07 -5.53
C TRP A 213 9.34 12.84 -5.33
N VAL A 214 8.60 13.92 -5.08
CA VAL A 214 7.14 13.91 -4.93
C VAL A 214 6.51 14.52 -6.18
N PRO A 215 5.55 13.84 -6.85
CA PRO A 215 4.82 14.43 -7.97
C PRO A 215 4.03 15.67 -7.53
N LEU A 216 4.08 16.73 -8.34
CA LEU A 216 3.40 18.00 -8.04
C LEU A 216 1.88 17.84 -7.84
N ARG A 217 1.26 16.90 -8.55
CA ARG A 217 -0.18 16.59 -8.40
C ARG A 217 -0.54 15.97 -7.05
N GLU A 218 0.42 15.34 -6.37
CA GLU A 218 0.23 14.84 -5.01
C GLU A 218 0.52 15.96 -4.02
N ALA A 219 1.62 16.71 -4.25
CA ALA A 219 1.99 17.90 -3.47
C ALA A 219 0.81 18.86 -3.31
N VAL A 220 0.15 19.26 -4.40
CA VAL A 220 -0.95 20.24 -4.38
C VAL A 220 -2.13 19.85 -3.48
N LYS A 221 -2.29 18.57 -3.12
CA LYS A 221 -3.41 18.11 -2.28
C LYS A 221 -3.37 18.67 -0.85
N VAL A 222 -2.20 19.10 -0.37
CA VAL A 222 -2.06 19.71 0.97
C VAL A 222 -1.94 21.23 0.92
N PHE A 223 -1.84 21.81 -0.27
CA PHE A 223 -1.80 23.26 -0.43
C PHE A 223 -3.20 23.80 -0.77
N HIS A 224 -3.49 25.00 -0.29
CA HIS A 224 -4.71 25.73 -0.61
C HIS A 224 -4.53 26.58 -1.88
N CYS A 225 -3.93 26.02 -2.93
CA CYS A 225 -3.70 26.70 -4.20
C CYS A 225 -3.82 25.74 -5.40
N SER A 226 -3.86 26.30 -6.60
CA SER A 226 -3.83 25.52 -7.83
C SER A 226 -2.46 24.89 -8.07
N ARG A 227 -2.45 23.84 -8.91
CA ARG A 227 -1.21 23.16 -9.29
C ARG A 227 -0.21 24.10 -9.98
N VAL A 228 -0.71 25.08 -10.74
CA VAL A 228 0.12 26.04 -11.48
C VAL A 228 0.76 27.03 -10.50
N GLU A 229 -0.01 27.55 -9.55
CA GLU A 229 0.51 28.46 -8.52
C GLU A 229 1.58 27.77 -7.66
N LEU A 230 1.32 26.53 -7.20
CA LEU A 230 2.32 25.77 -6.45
C LEU A 230 3.61 25.57 -7.27
N GLN A 231 3.47 25.27 -8.57
CA GLN A 231 4.61 25.12 -9.46
C GLN A 231 5.44 26.41 -9.53
N GLN A 232 4.79 27.56 -9.72
CA GLN A 232 5.46 28.86 -9.79
C GLN A 232 6.16 29.22 -8.48
N GLN A 233 5.55 28.90 -7.33
CA GLN A 233 6.16 29.14 -6.02
C GLN A 233 7.40 28.30 -5.76
N LEU A 234 7.40 27.03 -6.17
CA LEU A 234 8.55 26.13 -6.07
C LEU A 234 9.65 26.52 -7.08
N ASP A 235 9.27 26.76 -8.34
CA ASP A 235 10.22 27.18 -9.39
C ASP A 235 10.86 28.54 -9.03
N GLY A 236 10.09 29.49 -8.48
CA GLY A 236 10.58 30.81 -8.07
C GLY A 236 11.54 30.78 -6.87
N ARG A 237 11.54 29.70 -6.08
CA ARG A 237 12.50 29.44 -5.01
C ARG A 237 13.77 28.73 -5.49
N GLY A 238 13.84 28.39 -6.77
CA GLY A 238 14.96 27.62 -7.33
C GLY A 238 14.97 26.16 -6.88
N CYS A 239 13.83 25.61 -6.45
CA CYS A 239 13.73 24.22 -6.03
C CYS A 239 14.05 23.26 -7.18
N ASP A 240 14.70 22.15 -6.84
CA ASP A 240 15.09 21.13 -7.81
C ASP A 240 13.84 20.50 -8.44
N ARG A 241 13.78 20.50 -9.77
CA ARG A 241 12.67 19.92 -10.53
C ARG A 241 13.11 18.78 -11.41
N ARG A 242 12.38 17.68 -11.35
CA ARG A 242 12.55 16.52 -12.24
C ARG A 242 11.26 16.18 -12.97
N THR A 243 11.38 15.71 -14.21
CA THR A 243 10.28 15.09 -14.94
C THR A 243 10.32 13.57 -14.76
N SER A 244 9.17 12.95 -14.52
CA SER A 244 9.08 11.49 -14.41
C SER A 244 9.61 10.79 -15.66
N ARG A 245 10.04 9.52 -15.55
CA ARG A 245 10.54 8.73 -16.69
C ARG A 245 9.56 8.62 -17.87
N ARG A 246 8.24 8.78 -17.62
CA ARG A 246 7.19 8.80 -18.67
C ARG A 246 6.95 10.20 -19.26
N GLY A 247 7.81 11.18 -18.95
CA GLY A 247 7.86 12.50 -19.57
C GLY A 247 6.77 13.50 -19.19
N ASN A 248 5.75 13.10 -18.43
CA ASN A 248 4.51 13.90 -18.31
C ASN A 248 4.18 14.39 -16.89
N ARG A 249 5.10 14.29 -15.93
CA ARG A 249 4.84 14.66 -14.53
C ARG A 249 6.02 15.41 -13.95
N HIS A 250 5.81 16.64 -13.53
CA HIS A 250 6.75 17.40 -12.70
C HIS A 250 6.78 16.84 -11.28
N MET A 251 7.98 16.79 -10.73
CA MET A 251 8.28 16.31 -9.39
C MET A 251 9.30 17.25 -8.75
N TYR A 252 9.16 17.46 -7.45
CA TYR A 252 10.06 18.27 -6.63
C TYR A 252 10.57 17.44 -5.46
N ARG A 253 11.63 17.90 -4.80
CA ARG A 253 12.08 17.25 -3.56
C ARG A 253 11.04 17.44 -2.46
N ARG A 254 10.86 16.41 -1.64
CA ARG A 254 9.96 16.47 -0.48
C ARG A 254 10.38 17.60 0.45
N GLY A 255 11.67 17.73 0.74
CA GLY A 255 12.19 18.78 1.62
C GLY A 255 11.80 20.17 1.14
N ASP A 256 11.99 20.46 -0.16
CA ASP A 256 11.59 21.74 -0.77
C ASP A 256 10.09 22.02 -0.59
N ILE A 257 9.25 21.00 -0.79
CA ILE A 257 7.79 21.13 -0.63
C ILE A 257 7.43 21.35 0.84
N GLU A 258 8.08 20.64 1.77
CA GLU A 258 7.83 20.78 3.22
C GLU A 258 8.27 22.15 3.74
N THR A 259 9.42 22.65 3.31
CA THR A 259 9.89 24.00 3.63
C THR A 259 8.88 25.05 3.15
N LEU A 260 8.40 24.95 1.90
CA LEU A 260 7.36 25.85 1.40
C LEU A 260 6.07 25.73 2.21
N TYR A 261 5.66 24.52 2.59
CA TYR A 261 4.46 24.32 3.39
C TYR A 261 4.59 24.98 4.77
N GLN A 262 5.74 24.83 5.44
CA GLN A 262 6.03 25.45 6.73
C GLN A 262 6.02 26.98 6.67
N GLU A 263 6.54 27.57 5.59
CA GLU A 263 6.52 29.02 5.36
C GLU A 263 5.09 29.56 5.20
N LEU A 264 4.23 28.83 4.47
CA LEU A 264 2.88 29.28 4.15
C LEU A 264 1.86 29.00 5.26
N TYR A 265 2.08 27.95 6.07
CA TYR A 265 1.13 27.48 7.08
C TYR A 265 1.78 27.22 8.46
N PRO A 266 2.48 28.19 9.05
CA PRO A 266 3.24 27.98 10.30
C PRO A 266 2.36 27.52 11.48
N GLU A 267 1.11 27.98 11.56
CA GLU A 267 0.20 27.64 12.66
C GLU A 267 -0.39 26.22 12.58
N GLN A 268 -0.40 25.60 11.39
CA GLN A 268 -0.95 24.24 11.20
C GLN A 268 0.00 23.15 11.70
N LEU A 269 1.27 23.46 11.99
CA LEU A 269 2.23 22.52 12.59
C LEU A 269 2.03 22.33 14.10
N SER A 270 1.57 23.39 14.79
CA SER A 270 1.33 23.39 16.24
C SER A 270 0.16 22.50 16.68
N LEU A 271 -0.80 22.21 15.79
CA LEU A 271 -1.99 21.42 16.11
C LEU A 271 -1.78 19.90 15.94
N ASN A 272 -0.73 19.47 15.24
CA ASN A 272 -0.52 18.05 14.87
C ASN A 272 0.55 17.34 15.73
N LEU A 273 1.06 17.99 16.78
CA LEU A 273 2.07 17.44 17.71
C LEU A 273 1.52 17.14 19.11
N THR A 274 0.21 17.30 19.33
CA THR A 274 -0.46 16.82 20.53
C THR A 274 -1.09 15.45 20.27
N PRO A 275 -0.82 14.44 21.11
CA PRO A 275 -1.30 13.07 20.93
C PRO A 275 -2.83 12.96 20.94
#